data_AF-A0A8D8LHR6-F1
#
_entry.id   AF-A0A8D8LHR6-F1
#
_cell.length_a   1.000
_cell.length_b   1.000
_cell.length_c   1.000
_cell.angle_alpha   90.00
_cell.angle_beta   90.00
_cell.angle_gamma   90.00
#
_symmetry.space_group_name_H-M   'P 1'
#
loop_
_entity.id
_entity.type
_entity.pdbx_description
1 polymer ?
#
loop_
_entity_poly.entity_id
_entity_poly.type
_entity_poly.pdbx_seq_one_letter_code
_entity_poly.pdbx_strand_id
1 'polypeptide(L)'
;MVHVITLACLLGLIDPAVLVSEDSNSLSAQSKLDYIWPSKYSAEITGDVLLGGLMMIHSRSESSVCGPIMAQGGIQALETMLYTIDRINSELTMNLTLGVHVLDDCDQDTHGLEMAVDFIKGSISNID
;
A
#
# COMPACT_ATOMS: atom_id res chain seq x y z
N MET A 1 4.11 -17.26 9.42
CA MET A 1 4.08 -15.93 8.77
C MET A 1 5.33 -15.11 9.04
N VAL A 2 5.82 -14.98 10.29
CA VAL A 2 7.21 -14.50 10.53
C VAL A 2 8.23 -15.31 9.71
N HIS A 3 8.01 -16.63 9.61
CA HIS A 3 8.84 -17.50 8.77
C HIS A 3 8.79 -17.21 7.27
N VAL A 4 7.71 -16.63 6.72
CA VAL A 4 7.63 -16.37 5.26
C VAL A 4 8.44 -15.13 4.90
N ILE A 5 8.38 -14.09 5.73
CA ILE A 5 9.17 -12.87 5.57
C ILE A 5 10.65 -13.17 5.82
N THR A 6 10.98 -13.90 6.90
CA THR A 6 12.36 -14.32 7.17
C THR A 6 12.89 -15.21 6.06
N LEU A 7 12.07 -16.13 5.51
CA LEU A 7 12.47 -16.97 4.37
C LEU A 7 12.63 -16.15 3.08
N ALA A 8 11.77 -15.15 2.82
CA ALA A 8 11.91 -14.25 1.67
C ALA A 8 13.14 -13.34 1.79
N CYS A 9 13.48 -12.85 2.98
CA CYS A 9 14.75 -12.17 3.24
C CYS A 9 15.97 -13.11 3.09
N LEU A 10 15.88 -14.36 3.56
CA LEU A 10 16.94 -15.36 3.39
C LEU A 10 17.12 -15.80 1.92
N LEU A 11 16.04 -15.76 1.13
CA LEU A 11 16.06 -16.04 -0.31
C LEU A 11 16.42 -14.80 -1.16
N GLY A 12 16.67 -13.64 -0.53
CA GLY A 12 17.03 -12.40 -1.22
C GLY A 12 15.91 -11.78 -2.05
N LEU A 13 14.65 -12.16 -1.80
CA LEU A 13 13.48 -11.63 -2.51
C LEU A 13 12.96 -10.34 -1.88
N ILE A 14 13.31 -10.07 -0.62
CA ILE A 14 12.95 -8.86 0.12
C ILE A 14 14.23 -8.31 0.75
N ASP A 15 14.58 -7.06 0.45
CA ASP A 15 15.76 -6.40 1.01
C ASP A 15 15.61 -6.31 2.54
N PRO A 16 16.57 -6.84 3.33
CA PRO A 16 16.54 -6.73 4.79
C PRO A 16 16.52 -5.27 5.28
N ALA A 17 16.94 -4.30 4.47
CA ALA A 17 16.80 -2.87 4.76
C ALA A 17 15.34 -2.39 4.77
N VAL A 18 14.39 -3.10 4.13
CA VAL A 18 12.95 -2.78 4.21
C VAL A 18 12.35 -3.19 5.55
N LEU A 19 12.94 -4.19 6.23
CA LEU A 19 12.51 -4.61 7.57
C LEU A 19 13.12 -3.77 8.69
N VAL A 20 14.16 -3.00 8.38
CA VAL A 20 14.83 -2.13 9.33
C VAL A 20 14.52 -0.70 8.94
N SER A 21 13.42 -0.16 9.46
CA SER A 21 13.33 1.29 9.64
C SER A 21 14.39 1.70 10.66
N GLU A 22 15.60 1.97 10.19
CA GLU A 22 16.66 2.57 11.00
C GLU A 22 16.30 4.04 11.23
N ASP A 23 15.67 4.30 12.38
CA ASP A 23 15.70 5.62 13.00
C ASP A 23 17.17 5.96 13.33
N SER A 24 17.83 6.74 12.48
CA SER A 24 19.12 7.34 12.80
C SER A 24 19.07 8.86 12.71
N ASN A 25 19.38 9.44 13.88
CA ASN A 25 19.21 10.81 14.31
C ASN A 25 20.16 11.81 13.59
N SER A 26 19.73 13.07 13.51
CA SER A 26 20.50 14.30 13.23
C SER A 26 20.95 14.61 11.79
N LEU A 27 20.03 15.17 10.99
CA LEU A 27 20.37 16.23 10.04
C LEU A 27 19.64 17.51 10.43
N SER A 28 20.46 18.51 10.72
CA SER A 28 20.14 19.85 11.21
C SER A 28 19.05 20.56 10.42
N ALA A 29 18.21 21.29 11.16
CA ALA A 29 17.34 22.39 10.76
C ALA A 29 17.63 23.05 9.39
N GLN A 30 17.18 22.48 8.27
CA GLN A 30 16.92 23.25 7.04
C GLN A 30 16.17 22.39 6.00
N SER A 31 14.85 22.39 6.07
CA SER A 31 13.90 22.47 4.94
C SER A 31 12.52 22.02 5.40
N LYS A 32 11.78 22.95 6.02
CA LYS A 32 10.34 22.98 5.86
C LYS A 32 10.07 23.36 4.40
N LEU A 33 10.38 22.45 3.48
CA LEU A 33 9.82 22.49 2.15
C LEU A 33 8.34 22.19 2.38
N ASP A 34 7.45 23.03 1.85
CA ASP A 34 6.03 22.74 1.83
C ASP A 34 5.85 21.43 1.05
N TYR A 35 5.89 20.30 1.77
CA TYR A 35 5.62 19.00 1.21
C TYR A 35 4.13 18.99 0.94
N ILE A 36 3.76 19.44 -0.27
CA ILE A 36 2.43 19.22 -0.82
C ILE A 36 2.32 17.71 -0.94
N TRP A 37 1.76 17.09 0.10
CA TRP A 37 1.38 15.69 0.05
C TRP A 37 0.53 15.52 -1.20
N PRO A 38 0.93 14.66 -2.16
CA PRO A 38 0.09 14.42 -3.31
C PRO A 38 -1.23 13.85 -2.80
N SER A 39 -2.31 14.25 -3.45
CA SER A 39 -3.67 14.01 -2.96
C SER A 39 -4.03 12.53 -2.83
N LYS A 40 -3.26 11.62 -3.46
CA LYS A 40 -3.52 10.19 -3.48
C LYS A 40 -2.27 9.40 -3.93
N TYR A 41 -1.85 8.42 -3.15
CA TYR A 41 -0.95 7.35 -3.61
C TYR A 41 -1.76 6.06 -3.77
N SER A 42 -1.53 5.33 -4.87
CA SER A 42 -2.16 4.04 -5.14
C SER A 42 -1.13 3.03 -5.63
N ALA A 43 -1.33 1.77 -5.25
CA ALA A 43 -0.64 0.63 -5.86
C ALA A 43 -1.62 -0.05 -6.82
N GLU A 44 -1.19 -0.21 -8.09
CA GLU A 44 -2.07 -0.63 -9.18
C GLU A 44 -1.43 -1.74 -10.01
N ILE A 45 -2.18 -2.82 -10.21
CA ILE A 45 -1.92 -3.86 -11.20
C ILE A 45 -3.17 -3.99 -12.04
N THR A 46 -3.03 -3.89 -13.37
CA THR A 46 -4.15 -4.08 -14.29
C THR A 46 -4.55 -5.54 -14.39
N GLY A 47 -5.84 -5.81 -14.51
CA GLY A 47 -6.36 -7.15 -14.80
C GLY A 47 -7.83 -7.10 -15.20
N ASP A 48 -8.37 -8.24 -15.63
CA ASP A 48 -9.77 -8.38 -16.03
C ASP A 48 -10.73 -8.20 -14.83
N VAL A 49 -10.30 -8.63 -13.64
CA VAL A 49 -11.00 -8.39 -12.37
C VAL A 49 -10.08 -7.64 -11.44
N LEU A 50 -10.49 -6.44 -11.05
CA LEU A 50 -9.72 -5.57 -10.16
C LEU A 50 -10.15 -5.79 -8.70
N LEU A 51 -9.21 -6.17 -7.83
CA LEU A 51 -9.44 -6.24 -6.39
C LEU A 51 -9.06 -4.93 -5.71
N GLY A 52 -10.04 -4.27 -5.08
CA GLY A 52 -9.80 -3.10 -4.25
C GLY A 52 -9.23 -3.47 -2.88
N GLY A 53 -8.34 -2.64 -2.34
CA GLY A 53 -7.82 -2.79 -0.99
C GLY A 53 -7.60 -1.46 -0.29
N LEU A 54 -7.98 -1.37 0.99
CA LEU A 54 -7.51 -0.32 1.90
C LEU A 54 -6.46 -0.93 2.81
N MET A 55 -5.28 -0.30 2.86
CA MET A 55 -4.16 -0.75 3.66
C MET A 55 -3.66 0.40 4.53
N MET A 56 -3.26 0.08 5.76
CA MET A 56 -2.74 1.06 6.71
C MET A 56 -1.23 1.24 6.46
N ILE A 57 -0.85 1.81 5.32
CA ILE A 57 0.56 1.94 4.93
C ILE A 57 1.27 2.93 5.85
N HIS A 58 0.60 4.04 6.16
CA HIS A 58 1.06 5.02 7.13
C HIS A 58 0.24 4.94 8.41
N SER A 59 0.85 5.38 9.52
CA SER A 59 0.13 5.53 10.78
C SER A 59 -0.73 6.79 10.79
N ARG A 60 -1.57 6.92 11.80
CA ARG A 60 -2.33 8.14 12.06
C ARG A 60 -1.43 9.35 12.35
N SER A 61 -1.85 10.54 11.90
CA SER A 61 -1.25 11.84 12.24
C SER A 61 -2.32 12.93 12.38
N GLU A 62 -2.11 13.87 13.31
CA GLU A 62 -2.97 15.05 13.49
C GLU A 62 -2.44 16.30 12.75
N SER A 63 -1.16 16.29 12.37
CA SER A 63 -0.46 17.46 11.81
C SER A 63 -0.25 17.41 10.30
N SER A 64 -0.47 16.23 9.71
CA SER A 64 -0.29 15.92 8.29
C SER A 64 -1.40 14.96 7.86
N VAL A 65 -1.55 14.76 6.54
CA VAL A 65 -2.53 13.81 5.98
C VAL A 65 -2.31 12.41 6.58
N CYS A 66 -1.05 11.98 6.63
CA CYS A 66 -0.64 10.67 7.16
C CYS A 66 0.60 10.81 8.04
N GLY A 67 0.82 9.85 8.93
CA GLY A 67 1.99 9.73 9.80
C GLY A 67 3.12 8.92 9.16
N PRO A 68 4.10 8.44 9.96
CA PRO A 68 5.18 7.58 9.47
C PRO A 68 4.71 6.25 8.86
N ILE A 69 5.54 5.65 8.01
CA ILE A 69 5.26 4.35 7.38
C ILE A 69 5.24 3.23 8.43
N MET A 70 4.23 2.36 8.35
CA MET A 70 4.12 1.14 9.13
C MET A 70 4.62 -0.06 8.32
N ALA A 71 5.92 -0.37 8.43
CA ALA A 71 6.54 -1.43 7.64
C ALA A 71 5.88 -2.81 7.84
N GLN A 72 5.64 -3.21 9.10
CA GLN A 72 5.10 -4.54 9.42
C GLN A 72 3.58 -4.63 9.23
N GLY A 73 2.84 -3.58 9.57
CA GLY A 73 1.37 -3.57 9.51
C GLY A 73 0.82 -3.22 8.14
N GLY A 74 1.46 -2.26 7.46
CA GLY A 74 1.01 -1.70 6.19
C GLY A 74 1.73 -2.31 4.99
N ILE A 75 3.03 -2.03 4.86
CA ILE A 75 3.83 -2.46 3.70
C ILE A 75 3.82 -3.97 3.55
N GLN A 76 3.99 -4.71 4.64
CA GLN A 76 3.95 -6.17 4.59
C GLN A 76 2.59 -6.72 4.15
N ALA A 77 1.48 -6.08 4.55
CA ALA A 77 0.14 -6.48 4.14
C ALA A 77 -0.09 -6.20 2.65
N LEU A 78 0.34 -5.03 2.18
CA LEU A 78 0.33 -4.67 0.77
C LEU A 78 1.14 -5.69 -0.06
N GLU A 79 2.39 -5.95 0.33
CA GLU A 79 3.25 -6.89 -0.39
C GLU A 79 2.68 -8.31 -0.40
N THR A 80 2.05 -8.73 0.70
CA THR A 80 1.36 -10.02 0.77
C THR A 80 0.23 -10.11 -0.25
N MET A 81 -0.55 -9.04 -0.42
CA MET A 81 -1.61 -8.96 -1.43
C MET A 81 -1.03 -9.05 -2.85
N LEU A 82 0.00 -8.28 -3.17
CA LEU A 82 0.64 -8.28 -4.49
C LEU A 82 1.22 -9.66 -4.83
N TYR A 83 2.00 -10.23 -3.90
CA TYR A 83 2.57 -11.58 -4.05
C TYR A 83 1.49 -12.65 -4.24
N THR A 84 0.37 -12.55 -3.52
CA THR A 84 -0.75 -13.50 -3.65
C THR A 84 -1.37 -13.42 -5.04
N ILE A 85 -1.51 -12.20 -5.58
CA ILE A 85 -2.09 -11.97 -6.91
C ILE A 85 -1.18 -12.53 -8.00
N ASP A 86 0.12 -12.28 -7.91
CA ASP A 86 1.09 -12.86 -8.83
C ASP A 86 1.04 -14.39 -8.81
N ARG A 87 0.95 -14.97 -7.60
CA ARG A 87 0.88 -16.42 -7.45
C ARG A 87 -0.40 -16.98 -8.07
N ILE A 88 -1.55 -16.35 -7.81
CA ILE A 88 -2.82 -16.77 -8.41
C ILE A 88 -2.77 -16.66 -9.92
N ASN A 89 -2.33 -15.52 -10.47
CA ASN A 89 -2.23 -15.32 -11.92
C ASN A 89 -1.28 -16.33 -12.59
N SER A 90 -0.27 -16.83 -11.88
CA SER A 90 0.64 -17.88 -12.39
C SER A 90 0.02 -19.28 -12.43
N GLU A 91 -0.96 -19.57 -11.57
CA GLU A 91 -1.59 -20.90 -11.45
C GLU A 91 -2.99 -20.97 -12.05
N LEU A 92 -3.63 -19.83 -12.26
CA LEU A 92 -4.99 -19.75 -12.78
C LEU A 92 -5.01 -20.29 -14.22
N THR A 93 -5.79 -21.35 -14.44
CA THR A 93 -5.95 -21.97 -15.77
C THR A 93 -7.13 -21.38 -16.55
N MET A 94 -7.87 -20.46 -15.94
CA MET A 94 -8.89 -19.68 -16.62
C MET A 94 -8.19 -18.49 -17.29
N ASN A 95 -8.55 -18.16 -18.53
CA ASN A 95 -8.05 -16.97 -19.25
C ASN A 95 -8.59 -15.67 -18.62
N LEU A 96 -8.31 -15.47 -17.33
CA LEU A 96 -8.75 -14.36 -16.50
C LEU A 96 -7.54 -13.90 -15.69
N THR A 97 -7.30 -12.60 -15.69
CA THR A 97 -6.22 -11.97 -14.92
C THR A 97 -6.80 -11.18 -13.76
N LEU A 98 -6.22 -11.35 -12.58
CA LEU A 98 -6.52 -10.52 -11.42
C LEU A 98 -5.61 -9.30 -11.42
N GLY A 99 -6.21 -8.13 -11.27
CA GLY A 99 -5.54 -6.88 -10.97
C GLY A 99 -5.80 -6.45 -9.53
N VAL A 100 -5.13 -5.37 -9.12
CA VAL A 100 -5.37 -4.73 -7.83
C VAL A 100 -5.42 -3.22 -7.95
N HIS A 101 -6.20 -2.59 -7.08
CA HIS A 101 -6.13 -1.15 -6.81
C HIS A 101 -6.14 -0.96 -5.30
N VAL A 102 -5.00 -0.57 -4.74
CA VAL A 102 -4.82 -0.46 -3.29
C VAL A 102 -4.57 0.99 -2.93
N LEU A 103 -5.26 1.46 -1.90
CA LEU A 103 -5.22 2.82 -1.37
C LEU A 103 -4.83 2.80 0.10
N ASP A 104 -4.14 3.86 0.52
CA ASP A 104 -3.76 4.04 1.92
C ASP A 104 -4.86 4.74 2.70
N ASP A 105 -5.28 4.18 3.84
CA ASP A 105 -6.28 4.80 4.73
C ASP A 105 -5.64 5.57 5.90
N CYS A 106 -4.32 5.47 6.06
CA CYS A 106 -3.52 6.14 7.08
C CYS A 106 -4.01 5.92 8.52
N ASP A 107 -4.69 4.80 8.80
CA ASP A 107 -5.31 4.51 10.11
C ASP A 107 -6.24 5.65 10.59
N GLN A 108 -6.93 6.30 9.64
CA GLN A 108 -7.86 7.39 9.92
C GLN A 108 -9.20 7.15 9.25
N ASP A 109 -10.26 7.01 10.05
CA ASP A 109 -11.61 6.70 9.57
C ASP A 109 -12.12 7.67 8.49
N THR A 110 -11.92 8.97 8.69
CA THR A 110 -12.39 10.00 7.75
C THR A 110 -11.65 9.93 6.43
N HIS A 111 -10.32 9.73 6.48
CA HIS A 111 -9.51 9.58 5.27
C HIS A 111 -9.83 8.26 4.57
N GLY A 112 -9.91 7.16 5.32
CA GLY A 112 -10.32 5.85 4.80
C GLY A 112 -11.69 5.89 4.12
N LEU A 113 -12.66 6.66 4.65
CA LEU A 113 -13.95 6.86 3.99
C LEU A 113 -13.81 7.63 2.66
N GLU A 114 -12.98 8.67 2.60
CA GLU A 114 -12.71 9.40 1.35
C GLU A 114 -12.12 8.48 0.28
N MET A 115 -11.18 7.62 0.69
CA MET A 115 -10.55 6.61 -0.17
C MET A 115 -11.54 5.51 -0.59
N ALA A 116 -12.40 5.06 0.32
CA ALA A 116 -13.45 4.09 0.04
C ALA A 116 -14.45 4.62 -1.00
N VAL A 117 -14.82 5.90 -0.89
CA VAL A 117 -15.70 6.56 -1.85
C VAL A 117 -15.03 6.66 -3.23
N ASP A 118 -13.70 6.76 -3.29
CA ASP A 118 -13.00 6.83 -4.57
C ASP A 118 -13.13 5.54 -5.40
N PHE A 119 -13.20 4.37 -4.75
CA PHE A 119 -13.47 3.10 -5.43
C PHE A 119 -14.83 3.05 -6.15
N ILE A 120 -15.83 3.77 -5.65
CA ILE A 120 -17.18 3.77 -6.24
C ILE A 120 -17.42 4.94 -7.18
N LYS A 121 -16.66 6.04 -7.07
CA LYS A 121 -16.79 7.22 -7.93
C LYS A 121 -16.53 6.89 -9.40
N GLY A 122 -15.50 6.10 -9.71
CA GLY A 122 -15.19 5.66 -11.08
C GLY A 122 -16.28 4.76 -11.71
N SER A 123 -17.05 4.06 -10.89
CA SER A 123 -18.13 3.17 -11.31
C SER A 123 -19.40 3.92 -11.73
N ILE A 124 -19.56 5.18 -11.31
CA ILE A 124 -20.77 5.99 -11.53
C ILE A 124 -20.61 6.92 -12.75
N SER A 125 -19.39 7.27 -13.14
CA SER A 125 -19.10 8.08 -14.34
C SER A 125 -19.32 7.36 -15.69
N ASN A 126 -19.74 6.09 -15.67
CA ASN A 126 -20.04 5.30 -16.87
C ASN A 126 -21.56 5.02 -17.03
N ILE A 127 -22.41 5.88 -16.44
CA ILE A 127 -23.89 5.78 -16.45
C ILE A 127 -24.55 6.87 -17.34
N ASP A 128 -23.78 7.57 -18.17
CA ASP A 128 -24.34 8.44 -19.23
C ASP A 128 -24.42 7.71 -20.58
#